data_AF-A0A2X2VB80-F1
#
_entry.id   AF-A0A2X2VB80-F1
#
_cell.length_a   1.000
_cell.length_b   1.000
_cell.length_c   1.000
_cell.angle_alpha   90.00
_cell.angle_beta   90.00
_cell.angle_gamma   90.00
#
_symmetry.space_group_name_H-M   'P 1'
#
loop_
_entity.id
_entity.type
_entity.pdbx_description
1 polymer ?
#
loop_
_entity_poly.entity_id
_entity_poly.type
_entity_poly.pdbx_seq_one_letter_code
_entity_poly.pdbx_strand_id
1 'polypeptide(L)'
;MVVPVVQGDAGSSRFYLSMEDALMRIFASDRVSGMMRKLGMKPGEAIEHPWVTKAIANAQRKVESRNFDIRKQLLEYDDVANDQRRAIYTQRNELLDVSDVSETINSIREDVFKVTIDAYIPPQSLGRDVGYSGFAGTSEKRLRSGYANCRVAG
;
A
#
# COMPACT_ATOMS: atom_id res chain seq x y z
N MET A 1 -1.23 -14.27 33.34
CA MET A 1 -0.49 -15.48 32.93
C MET A 1 -1.47 -16.64 33.00
N VAL A 2 -1.63 -17.37 31.90
CA VAL A 2 -2.84 -18.14 31.56
C VAL A 2 -2.94 -19.45 32.36
N VAL A 3 -4.03 -19.62 33.09
CA VAL A 3 -4.48 -20.93 33.62
C VAL A 3 -5.42 -21.53 32.58
N PRO A 4 -5.25 -22.80 32.16
CA PRO A 4 -6.15 -23.42 31.20
C PRO A 4 -7.49 -23.72 31.88
N VAL A 5 -8.56 -23.09 31.39
CA VAL A 5 -9.93 -23.27 31.88
C VAL A 5 -10.60 -24.35 31.05
N VAL A 6 -11.01 -25.45 31.69
CA VAL A 6 -11.88 -26.48 31.10
C VAL A 6 -13.22 -25.82 30.77
N GLN A 7 -13.75 -26.04 29.57
CA GLN A 7 -14.98 -25.39 29.09
C GLN A 7 -16.18 -25.72 30.00
N GLY A 8 -16.62 -24.75 30.81
CA GLY A 8 -17.92 -24.82 31.50
C GLY A 8 -17.98 -24.28 32.93
N ASP A 9 -16.86 -24.06 33.61
CA ASP A 9 -16.90 -23.53 34.98
C ASP A 9 -17.30 -22.05 35.00
N ALA A 10 -18.01 -21.66 36.06
CA ALA A 10 -18.37 -20.27 36.33
C ALA A 10 -17.11 -19.42 36.57
N GLY A 11 -16.52 -18.94 35.48
CA GLY A 11 -15.39 -18.02 35.49
C GLY A 11 -15.87 -16.58 35.40
N SER A 12 -15.47 -15.75 36.36
CA SER A 12 -15.59 -14.30 36.21
C SER A 12 -14.27 -13.75 35.68
N SER A 13 -14.34 -13.02 34.56
CA SER A 13 -13.20 -12.26 34.05
C SER A 13 -13.34 -10.82 34.51
N ARG A 14 -12.32 -10.32 35.19
CA ARG A 14 -12.22 -8.91 35.61
C ARG A 14 -11.06 -8.26 34.89
N PHE A 15 -11.33 -7.13 34.26
CA PHE A 15 -10.32 -6.31 33.59
C PHE A 15 -10.01 -5.09 34.46
N TYR A 16 -8.72 -4.86 34.71
CA TYR A 16 -8.21 -3.68 35.38
C TYR A 16 -7.45 -2.84 34.37
N LEU A 17 -7.65 -1.52 34.39
CA LEU A 17 -6.99 -0.59 33.48
C LEU A 17 -6.52 0.63 34.28
N SER A 18 -5.31 1.09 33.99
CA SER A 18 -4.79 2.33 34.57
C SER A 18 -5.05 3.52 33.64
N MET A 19 -5.22 4.70 34.22
CA MET A 19 -5.35 5.95 33.47
C MET A 19 -4.06 6.31 32.70
N GLU A 20 -2.91 5.75 33.10
CA GLU A 20 -1.61 6.02 32.46
C GLU A 20 -1.32 5.10 31.26
N ASP A 21 -2.15 4.08 31.06
CA ASP A 21 -1.99 3.08 30.00
C ASP A 21 -2.14 3.69 28.60
N ALA A 22 -1.50 3.06 27.61
CA ALA A 22 -1.47 3.57 26.24
C ALA A 22 -2.87 3.82 25.64
N LEU A 23 -3.85 2.97 25.95
CA LEU A 23 -5.23 3.15 25.51
C LEU A 23 -5.85 4.40 26.12
N MET A 24 -5.72 4.59 27.44
CA MET A 24 -6.24 5.79 28.10
C MET A 24 -5.45 7.04 27.69
N ARG A 25 -4.16 6.95 27.38
CA ARG A 25 -3.39 8.10 26.87
C ARG A 25 -3.88 8.61 25.51
N ILE A 26 -4.33 7.71 24.65
CA ILE A 26 -4.85 8.07 23.32
C ILE A 26 -6.28 8.62 23.40
N PHE A 27 -7.07 8.23 24.41
CA PHE A 27 -8.51 8.49 24.46
C PHE A 27 -9.01 9.32 25.65
N ALA A 28 -8.31 9.32 26.78
CA ALA A 28 -8.55 10.24 27.88
C ALA A 28 -8.01 11.61 27.45
N SER A 29 -8.86 12.39 26.78
CA SER A 29 -8.56 13.80 26.51
C SER A 29 -8.16 14.51 27.81
N ASP A 30 -7.36 15.57 27.70
CA ASP A 30 -6.98 16.42 28.85
C ASP A 30 -8.18 16.85 29.70
N ARG A 31 -9.36 16.93 29.08
CA ARG A 31 -10.64 17.21 29.73
C ARG A 31 -11.07 16.14 30.74
N VAL A 32 -10.93 14.86 30.40
CA VAL A 32 -11.31 13.73 31.25
C VAL A 32 -10.33 13.63 32.43
N SER A 33 -9.04 13.72 32.15
CA SER A 33 -7.97 13.75 33.17
C SER A 33 -8.10 14.98 34.09
N GLY A 34 -8.51 16.12 33.54
CA GLY A 34 -8.80 17.34 34.30
C GLY A 34 -10.02 17.23 35.22
N MET A 35 -11.07 16.55 34.77
CA MET A 35 -12.29 16.35 35.56
C MET A 35 -12.05 15.39 36.74
N MET A 36 -11.28 14.31 36.54
CA MET A 36 -10.90 13.38 37.62
C MET A 36 -10.03 14.04 38.70
N ARG A 37 -9.07 14.90 38.29
CA ARG A 37 -8.26 15.68 39.23
C ARG A 37 -9.11 16.64 40.08
N LYS A 38 -10.17 17.22 39.49
CA LYS A 38 -11.10 18.11 40.20
C LYS A 38 -12.07 17.39 41.13
N LEU A 39 -12.38 16.13 40.86
CA LEU A 39 -13.24 15.28 41.70
C LEU A 39 -12.54 14.77 42.98
N GLY A 40 -11.24 15.06 43.16
CA GLY A 40 -10.54 14.77 44.42
C GLY A 40 -10.30 13.28 44.67
N MET A 41 -10.26 12.46 43.61
CA MET A 41 -10.02 11.02 43.72
C MET A 41 -8.63 10.73 44.29
N LYS A 42 -8.57 9.86 45.30
CA LYS A 42 -7.32 9.43 45.92
C LYS A 42 -6.69 8.31 45.08
N PRO A 43 -5.34 8.26 45.00
CA PRO A 43 -4.66 7.15 44.32
C PRO A 43 -5.03 5.83 45.01
N GLY A 44 -5.60 4.89 44.23
CA GLY A 44 -5.99 3.57 44.70
C GLY A 44 -7.50 3.31 44.83
N GLU A 45 -8.35 4.32 44.58
CA GLU A 45 -9.81 4.11 44.54
C GLU A 45 -10.25 3.58 43.18
N ALA A 46 -10.90 2.41 43.16
CA ALA A 46 -11.39 1.79 41.94
C ALA A 46 -12.54 2.61 41.35
N ILE A 47 -12.37 3.11 40.13
CA ILE A 47 -13.39 3.88 39.43
C ILE A 47 -14.28 2.92 38.66
N GLU A 48 -15.40 2.54 39.25
CA GLU A 48 -16.49 1.87 38.54
C GLU A 48 -17.59 2.89 38.24
N HIS A 49 -17.38 3.71 37.20
CA HIS A 49 -18.45 4.58 36.71
C HIS A 49 -18.85 4.18 35.29
N PRO A 50 -20.16 4.01 35.01
CA PRO A 50 -20.68 3.71 33.67
C PRO A 50 -20.17 4.57 32.51
N TRP A 51 -19.79 5.84 32.76
CA TRP A 51 -19.24 6.71 31.70
C TRP A 51 -17.82 6.32 31.28
N VAL A 52 -17.00 5.77 32.20
CA VAL A 52 -15.64 5.29 31.90
C VAL A 52 -15.72 4.05 31.03
N THR A 53 -16.58 3.09 31.39
CA THR A 53 -16.82 1.88 30.58
C THR A 53 -17.28 2.24 29.17
N LYS A 54 -18.18 3.23 29.04
CA LYS A 54 -18.66 3.72 27.74
C LYS A 54 -17.54 4.41 26.94
N ALA A 55 -16.68 5.17 27.60
CA ALA A 55 -15.52 5.81 26.95
C ALA A 55 -14.53 4.77 26.42
N ILE A 56 -14.25 3.70 27.19
CA ILE A 56 -13.37 2.59 26.78
C ILE A 56 -13.97 1.84 25.59
N ALA A 57 -15.28 1.52 25.61
CA ALA A 57 -15.93 0.85 24.49
C ALA A 57 -15.87 1.68 23.20
N ASN A 58 -16.05 3.00 23.29
CA ASN A 58 -15.92 3.90 22.14
C ASN A 58 -14.48 4.01 21.64
N ALA A 59 -13.50 4.02 22.55
CA ALA A 59 -12.09 3.99 22.21
C ALA A 59 -11.73 2.74 21.42
N GLN A 60 -12.16 1.57 21.91
CA GLN A 60 -11.93 0.29 21.26
C GLN A 60 -12.53 0.26 19.85
N ARG A 61 -13.81 0.64 19.68
CA ARG A 61 -14.44 0.73 18.35
C ARG A 61 -13.68 1.64 17.40
N LYS A 62 -13.13 2.75 17.90
CA LYS A 62 -12.34 3.69 17.08
C LYS A 62 -10.99 3.11 16.68
N VAL A 63 -10.33 2.33 17.55
CA VAL A 63 -9.09 1.60 17.19
C VAL A 63 -9.40 0.52 16.15
N GLU A 64 -10.47 -0.26 16.35
CA GLU A 64 -10.90 -1.30 15.41
C GLU A 64 -11.24 -0.70 14.04
N SER A 65 -11.98 0.42 14.00
CA SER A 65 -12.27 1.15 12.76
C SER A 65 -10.99 1.62 12.07
N ARG A 66 -10.04 2.22 12.81
CA ARG A 66 -8.76 2.66 12.22
C ARG A 66 -7.95 1.49 11.66
N ASN A 67 -7.90 0.38 12.38
CA ASN A 67 -7.20 -0.82 11.90
C ASN A 67 -7.89 -1.41 10.66
N PHE A 68 -9.22 -1.36 10.61
CA PHE A 68 -9.99 -1.75 9.44
C PHE A 68 -9.66 -0.85 8.23
N ASP A 69 -9.67 0.47 8.42
CA ASP A 69 -9.40 1.43 7.35
C ASP A 69 -7.97 1.26 6.80
N ILE A 70 -6.97 1.07 7.68
CA ILE A 70 -5.58 0.81 7.27
C ILE A 70 -5.50 -0.47 6.43
N ARG A 71 -6.18 -1.54 6.86
CA ARG A 71 -6.19 -2.81 6.11
C ARG A 71 -6.90 -2.67 4.77
N LYS A 72 -8.00 -1.91 4.73
CA LYS A 72 -8.74 -1.64 3.50
C LYS A 72 -7.86 -0.90 2.49
N GLN A 73 -7.16 0.15 2.93
CA GLN A 73 -6.27 0.90 2.05
C GLN A 73 -5.10 0.04 1.54
N LEU A 74 -4.53 -0.82 2.37
CA LEU A 74 -3.51 -1.79 1.94
C LEU A 74 -4.05 -2.77 0.90
N LEU A 75 -5.28 -3.24 1.07
CA LEU A 75 -5.95 -4.12 0.10
C LEU A 75 -6.17 -3.41 -1.25
N GLU A 76 -6.64 -2.16 -1.23
CA GLU A 76 -6.85 -1.37 -2.44
C GLU A 76 -5.54 -1.17 -3.24
N TYR A 77 -4.39 -1.00 -2.56
CA TYR A 77 -3.09 -0.97 -3.25
C TYR A 77 -2.68 -2.33 -3.81
N ASP A 78 -2.94 -3.42 -3.08
CA ASP A 78 -2.65 -4.77 -3.57
C ASP A 78 -3.52 -5.12 -4.79
N ASP A 79 -4.78 -4.69 -4.83
CA ASP A 79 -5.68 -4.91 -5.97
C ASP A 79 -5.09 -4.33 -7.27
N VAL A 80 -4.58 -3.08 -7.22
CA VAL A 80 -3.92 -2.46 -8.38
C VAL A 80 -2.66 -3.22 -8.78
N ALA A 81 -1.82 -3.61 -7.82
CA ALA A 81 -0.60 -4.37 -8.09
C ALA A 81 -0.90 -5.77 -8.65
N ASN A 82 -1.98 -6.39 -8.18
CA ASN A 82 -2.41 -7.70 -8.64
C ASN A 82 -3.03 -7.64 -10.05
N ASP A 83 -3.79 -6.60 -10.38
CA ASP A 83 -4.29 -6.37 -11.74
C ASP A 83 -3.14 -6.19 -12.73
N GLN A 84 -2.10 -5.43 -12.36
CA GLN A 84 -0.87 -5.32 -13.16
C GLN A 84 -0.19 -6.68 -13.34
N ARG A 85 -0.06 -7.47 -12.25
CA ARG A 85 0.54 -8.80 -12.29
C ARG A 85 -0.26 -9.75 -13.21
N ARG A 86 -1.59 -9.71 -13.14
CA ARG A 86 -2.47 -10.51 -14.00
C ARG A 86 -2.29 -10.12 -15.46
N ALA A 87 -2.28 -8.82 -15.79
CA ALA A 87 -2.07 -8.36 -17.15
C ALA A 87 -0.72 -8.84 -17.73
N ILE A 88 0.37 -8.73 -16.95
CA ILE A 88 1.71 -9.19 -17.37
C ILE A 88 1.72 -10.70 -17.57
N TYR A 89 1.15 -11.49 -16.65
CA TYR A 89 1.14 -12.95 -16.78
C TYR A 89 0.25 -13.44 -17.91
N THR A 90 -0.89 -12.81 -18.16
CA THR A 90 -1.73 -13.10 -19.31
C THR A 90 -0.94 -12.86 -20.61
N GLN A 91 -0.35 -11.67 -20.77
CA GLN A 91 0.45 -11.36 -21.96
C GLN A 91 1.66 -12.30 -22.10
N ARG A 92 2.34 -12.63 -21.00
CA ARG A 92 3.44 -13.59 -21.01
C ARG A 92 3.00 -14.96 -21.50
N ASN A 93 1.89 -15.47 -20.97
CA ASN A 93 1.38 -16.79 -21.34
C ASN A 93 0.93 -16.81 -22.80
N GLU A 94 0.26 -15.74 -23.27
CA GLU A 94 -0.09 -15.58 -24.69
C GLU A 94 1.15 -15.66 -25.58
N LEU A 95 2.24 -14.96 -25.24
CA LEU A 95 3.48 -15.02 -26.01
C LEU A 95 4.21 -16.37 -25.94
N LEU A 96 4.02 -17.14 -24.86
CA LEU A 96 4.61 -18.48 -24.70
C LEU A 96 3.80 -19.57 -25.41
N ASP A 97 2.49 -19.40 -25.57
CA ASP A 97 1.61 -20.38 -26.23
C ASP A 97 1.63 -20.28 -27.76
N VAL A 98 1.99 -19.12 -28.32
CA VAL A 98 2.06 -18.93 -29.77
C VAL A 98 3.34 -19.53 -30.34
N SER A 99 3.21 -20.26 -31.46
CA SER A 99 4.34 -20.92 -32.13
C SER A 99 5.26 -19.98 -32.91
N ASP A 100 4.75 -18.83 -33.37
CA ASP A 100 5.52 -17.78 -34.04
C ASP A 100 5.24 -16.40 -33.42
N VAL A 101 6.29 -15.78 -32.88
CA VAL A 101 6.23 -14.47 -32.20
C VAL A 101 6.65 -13.32 -33.14
N SER A 102 7.01 -13.63 -34.39
CA SER A 102 7.63 -12.68 -35.33
C SER A 102 6.71 -11.49 -35.64
N GLU A 103 5.41 -11.73 -35.80
CA GLU A 103 4.43 -10.66 -36.05
C GLU A 103 4.34 -9.69 -34.87
N THR A 104 4.24 -10.21 -33.65
CA THR A 104 4.20 -9.38 -32.43
C THR A 104 5.49 -8.58 -32.26
N ILE A 105 6.65 -9.18 -32.52
CA ILE A 105 7.95 -8.49 -32.49
C ILE A 105 8.00 -7.37 -33.53
N ASN A 106 7.51 -7.60 -34.75
CA ASN A 106 7.48 -6.58 -35.80
C ASN A 106 6.56 -5.42 -35.43
N SER A 107 5.38 -5.70 -34.88
CA SER A 107 4.45 -4.68 -34.39
C SER A 107 5.07 -3.82 -33.28
N ILE A 108 5.66 -4.44 -32.25
CA ILE A 108 6.37 -3.74 -31.17
C ILE A 108 7.53 -2.90 -31.74
N ARG A 109 8.25 -3.43 -32.73
CA ARG A 109 9.36 -2.72 -33.38
C ARG A 109 8.88 -1.45 -34.08
N GLU A 110 7.80 -1.52 -34.85
CA GLU A 110 7.22 -0.35 -35.52
C GLU A 110 6.75 0.72 -34.52
N ASP A 111 6.10 0.31 -33.43
CA ASP A 111 5.64 1.22 -32.39
C ASP A 111 6.81 1.91 -31.68
N VAL A 112 7.85 1.16 -31.32
CA VAL A 112 9.07 1.72 -30.71
C VAL A 112 9.76 2.69 -31.67
N PHE A 113 9.78 2.38 -32.97
CA PHE A 113 10.30 3.30 -33.98
C PHE A 113 9.50 4.59 -34.03
N LYS A 114 8.16 4.53 -34.10
CA LYS A 114 7.30 5.73 -34.11
C LYS A 114 7.52 6.59 -32.87
N VAL A 115 7.43 5.99 -31.67
CA VAL A 115 7.63 6.72 -30.40
C VAL A 115 9.03 7.35 -30.33
N THR A 116 10.06 6.63 -30.80
CA THR A 116 11.41 7.16 -30.80
C THR A 116 11.55 8.29 -31.81
N ILE A 117 11.00 8.16 -33.02
CA ILE A 117 11.03 9.22 -34.04
C ILE A 117 10.27 10.44 -33.56
N ASP A 118 9.05 10.28 -33.03
CA ASP A 118 8.21 11.38 -32.54
C ASP A 118 8.88 12.16 -31.39
N ALA A 119 9.70 11.48 -30.58
CA ALA A 119 10.47 12.13 -29.51
C ALA A 119 11.58 13.07 -30.03
N TYR A 120 12.09 12.85 -31.24
CA TYR A 120 13.13 13.68 -31.87
C TYR A 120 12.62 14.56 -33.02
N ILE A 121 11.51 14.16 -33.65
CA ILE A 121 10.89 14.82 -34.79
C ILE A 121 9.41 14.96 -34.47
N PRO A 122 9.00 16.07 -33.81
CA PRO A 122 7.59 16.29 -33.51
C PRO A 122 6.80 16.37 -34.82
N PRO A 123 5.56 15.83 -34.86
CA PRO A 123 4.80 15.55 -36.09
C PRO A 123 4.40 16.79 -36.91
N GLN A 124 4.73 18.01 -36.44
CA GLN A 124 4.45 19.29 -37.10
C GLN A 124 5.69 20.21 -37.20
N SER A 125 6.90 19.66 -37.08
CA SER A 125 8.14 20.44 -37.24
C SER A 125 8.31 20.94 -38.68
N LEU A 126 8.51 22.25 -38.86
CA LEU A 126 9.04 22.79 -40.12
C LEU A 126 10.48 22.30 -40.32
N GLY A 127 10.86 22.00 -41.56
CA GLY A 127 12.09 21.27 -41.91
C GLY A 127 13.43 21.88 -41.51
N ARG A 128 13.44 22.98 -40.75
CA ARG A 128 14.65 23.65 -40.25
C ARG A 128 14.96 23.34 -38.77
N ASP A 129 14.02 22.76 -38.03
CA ASP A 129 14.15 22.49 -36.57
C ASP A 129 14.37 20.99 -36.25
N VAL A 130 14.50 20.14 -37.28
CA VAL A 130 14.68 18.69 -37.11
C VAL A 130 16.12 18.40 -36.65
N GLY A 131 16.28 18.00 -35.39
CA GLY A 131 17.57 17.68 -34.77
C GLY A 131 18.16 16.34 -35.21
N TYR A 132 18.62 16.23 -36.46
CA TYR A 132 19.19 14.98 -37.03
C TYR A 132 20.41 14.43 -36.25
N SER A 133 21.17 15.30 -35.57
CA SER A 133 22.38 14.92 -34.83
C SER A 133 22.08 14.19 -33.50
N GLY A 134 20.94 14.47 -32.86
CA GLY A 134 20.55 13.82 -31.61
C GLY A 134 20.02 12.39 -31.81
N PHE A 135 19.36 12.13 -32.93
CA PHE A 135 18.76 10.82 -33.24
C PHE A 135 19.82 9.74 -33.45
N ALA A 136 20.88 10.04 -34.21
CA ALA A 136 21.94 9.06 -34.52
C ALA A 136 22.75 8.64 -33.28
N GLY A 137 23.15 9.59 -32.43
CA GLY A 137 23.94 9.28 -31.23
C GLY A 137 23.15 8.52 -30.15
N THR A 138 21.83 8.73 -30.07
CA THR A 138 21.00 8.09 -29.03
C THR A 138 20.53 6.70 -29.44
N SER A 139 20.22 6.50 -30.73
CA SER A 139 19.86 5.19 -31.27
C SER A 139 21.00 4.17 -31.10
N GLU A 140 22.25 4.58 -31.35
CA GLU A 140 23.43 3.72 -31.18
C GLU A 140 23.68 3.33 -29.71
N LYS A 141 23.51 4.27 -28.77
CA LYS A 141 23.62 3.98 -27.32
C LYS A 141 22.51 3.05 -26.82
N ARG A 142 21.27 3.23 -27.30
CA ARG A 142 20.12 2.42 -26.87
C ARG A 142 20.19 1.01 -27.44
N LEU A 143 20.62 0.85 -28.70
CA LEU A 143 20.86 -0.47 -29.29
C LEU A 143 21.96 -1.22 -28.52
N ARG A 144 23.10 -0.59 -28.21
CA ARG A 144 24.16 -1.20 -27.38
C ARG A 144 23.67 -1.62 -25.99
N SER A 145 22.85 -0.80 -25.34
CA SER A 145 22.29 -1.12 -24.02
C SER A 145 21.24 -2.25 -24.07
N GLY A 146 20.42 -2.30 -25.12
CA GLY A 146 19.42 -3.34 -25.32
C GLY A 146 20.04 -4.72 -25.57
N TYR A 147 21.04 -4.80 -26.44
CA TYR A 147 21.78 -6.06 -26.69
C TYR A 147 22.58 -6.54 -25.48
N ALA A 148 23.04 -5.64 -24.61
CA ALA A 148 23.71 -6.00 -23.36
C ALA A 148 22.76 -6.67 -22.36
N ASN A 149 21.51 -6.17 -22.24
CA ASN A 149 20.51 -6.77 -21.35
C ASN A 149 19.96 -8.11 -21.85
N CYS A 150 19.83 -8.31 -23.17
CA CYS A 150 19.41 -9.61 -23.73
C CYS A 150 20.46 -10.73 -23.52
N ARG A 151 21.76 -10.41 -23.37
CA ARG A 151 22.81 -11.43 -23.16
C ARG A 151 22.87 -11.95 -21.71
N VAL A 152 22.34 -11.22 -20.74
CA VAL A 152 22.37 -11.60 -19.31
C VAL A 152 21.16 -12.49 -18.93
N ALA A 153 20.16 -12.58 -19.80
CA ALA A 153 18.93 -13.34 -19.56
C ALA A 153 18.89 -14.72 -20.27
N GLY A 154 20.03 -15.22 -20.75
CA GLY A 154 20.19 -16.53 -21.40
C GLY A 154 21.03 -17.49 -20.57
#